data_AF-A0A1Y5GST7-F1
#
_entry.id   AF-A0A1Y5GST7-F1
#
_cell.length_a   1.000
_cell.length_b   1.000
_cell.length_c   1.000
_cell.angle_alpha   90.00
_cell.angle_beta   90.00
_cell.angle_gamma   90.00
#
_symmetry.space_group_name_H-M   'P 1'
#
loop_
_entity.id
_entity.type
_entity.pdbx_description
1 polymer ?
#
loop_
_entity_poly.entity_id
_entity_poly.type
_entity_poly.pdbx_seq_one_letter_code
_entity_poly.pdbx_strand_id
1 'polypeptide(L)'
;MLKSLIMVFQSFIGVNAADKPTNILLVTVDDMNWDSVGAFGNNIKDITPHIDRIASEGTKYKRAYVAASNCAPSRVAIQTGLYPQQSGARGFFYINDDKTPTIATELKANGFFTGVINKSTDTNPSPDTNKYWDFRSGFNKVAKYSAKGFGEKSADFFSQVKQNKQPFYLVVNIADPHKPNFNDPKATNKGADVHAPSRIIAESEVTIPSFYLSFRQ
;
A
#
# COMPACT_ATOMS: atom_id res chain seq x y z
N MET A 1 -67.84 28.48 -14.23
CA MET A 1 -66.74 27.83 -14.96
C MET A 1 -65.44 28.54 -14.61
N LEU A 2 -64.57 27.94 -13.80
CA LEU A 2 -63.16 28.34 -13.73
C LEU A 2 -62.37 27.11 -13.25
N LYS A 3 -61.68 26.44 -14.19
CA LYS A 3 -60.82 25.30 -13.90
C LYS A 3 -59.44 25.85 -13.52
N SER A 4 -59.09 25.75 -12.25
CA SER A 4 -57.73 26.08 -11.79
C SER A 4 -56.74 25.04 -12.34
N LEU A 5 -55.82 25.50 -13.19
CA LEU A 5 -54.74 24.71 -13.75
C LEU A 5 -53.56 24.72 -12.75
N ILE A 6 -53.36 23.62 -12.03
CA ILE A 6 -52.16 23.43 -11.19
C ILE A 6 -51.04 22.97 -12.11
N MET A 7 -50.08 23.85 -12.37
CA MET A 7 -48.87 23.54 -13.13
C MET A 7 -47.81 23.01 -12.15
N VAL A 8 -47.64 21.69 -12.11
CA VAL A 8 -46.58 21.04 -11.32
C VAL A 8 -45.27 21.18 -12.09
N PHE A 9 -44.38 22.07 -11.63
CA PHE A 9 -42.98 22.08 -12.06
C PHE A 9 -42.27 20.87 -11.43
N GLN A 10 -42.17 19.77 -12.18
CA GLN A 10 -41.21 18.71 -11.87
C GLN A 10 -39.81 19.22 -12.21
N SER A 11 -39.09 19.69 -11.21
CA SER A 11 -37.64 19.87 -11.30
C SER A 11 -37.00 18.51 -11.52
N PHE A 12 -36.63 18.19 -12.76
CA PHE A 12 -35.67 17.12 -13.01
C PHE A 12 -34.33 17.60 -12.45
N ILE A 13 -34.01 17.19 -11.23
CA ILE A 13 -32.63 17.16 -10.77
C ILE A 13 -31.95 16.18 -11.72
N GLY A 14 -31.23 16.71 -12.71
CA GLY A 14 -30.33 15.92 -13.51
C GLY A 14 -29.37 15.24 -12.56
N VAL A 15 -29.54 13.93 -12.37
CA VAL A 15 -28.49 13.08 -11.81
C VAL A 15 -27.34 13.24 -12.78
N ASN A 16 -26.34 14.06 -12.39
CA ASN A 16 -25.06 14.05 -13.06
C ASN A 16 -24.64 12.59 -13.12
N ALA A 17 -24.45 12.07 -14.33
CA ALA A 17 -23.89 10.74 -14.54
C ALA A 17 -22.69 10.61 -13.60
N ALA A 18 -22.78 9.68 -12.64
CA ALA A 18 -21.81 9.57 -11.57
C ALA A 18 -20.40 9.63 -12.16
N ASP A 19 -19.61 10.61 -11.72
CA ASP A 19 -18.20 10.70 -12.09
C ASP A 19 -17.59 9.31 -11.92
N LYS A 20 -16.87 8.86 -12.95
CA LYS A 20 -16.30 7.51 -12.95
C LYS A 20 -15.57 7.29 -11.62
N PRO A 21 -15.91 6.24 -10.84
CA PRO A 21 -15.37 6.05 -9.51
C PRO A 21 -13.84 6.07 -9.52
N THR A 22 -13.25 6.80 -8.57
CA THR A 22 -11.79 6.94 -8.46
C THR A 22 -11.17 5.59 -8.10
N ASN A 23 -10.20 5.16 -8.89
CA ASN A 23 -9.42 3.99 -8.57
C ASN A 23 -8.43 4.28 -7.44
N ILE A 24 -8.22 3.31 -6.56
CA ILE A 24 -7.38 3.47 -5.38
C ILE A 24 -6.19 2.50 -5.48
N LEU A 25 -4.97 3.05 -5.48
CA LEU A 25 -3.73 2.30 -5.37
C LEU A 25 -3.03 2.66 -4.06
N LEU A 26 -2.93 1.70 -3.16
CA LEU A 26 -2.18 1.81 -1.92
C LEU A 26 -0.85 1.08 -2.07
N VAL A 27 0.26 1.82 -2.06
CA VAL A 27 1.61 1.25 -2.03
C VAL A 27 2.16 1.36 -0.62
N THR A 28 2.65 0.25 -0.08
CA THR A 28 3.37 0.23 1.19
C THR A 28 4.76 -0.34 0.97
N VAL A 29 5.72 0.11 1.78
CA VAL A 29 7.13 -0.29 1.70
C VAL A 29 7.56 -0.79 3.07
N ASP A 30 8.02 -2.04 3.15
CA ASP A 30 8.32 -2.73 4.40
C ASP A 30 9.64 -2.22 4.99
N ASP A 31 9.63 -1.75 6.24
CA ASP A 31 10.78 -1.21 6.98
C ASP A 31 11.47 0.04 6.38
N MET A 32 10.84 0.75 5.45
CA MET A 32 11.39 2.01 4.94
C MET A 32 11.23 3.14 5.97
N ASN A 33 12.33 3.80 6.30
CA ASN A 33 12.28 5.00 7.15
C ASN A 33 11.93 6.24 6.32
N TRP A 34 11.34 7.25 6.97
CA TRP A 34 10.88 8.47 6.31
C TRP A 34 12.01 9.27 5.65
N ASP A 35 13.21 9.25 6.25
CA ASP A 35 14.41 9.95 5.78
C ASP A 35 15.17 9.21 4.67
N SER A 36 14.67 8.05 4.23
CA SER A 36 15.22 7.30 3.08
C SER A 36 14.79 7.89 1.72
N VAL A 37 13.94 8.92 1.73
CA VAL A 37 13.27 9.48 0.55
C VAL A 37 13.66 10.95 0.33
N GLY A 38 14.01 11.30 -0.90
CA GLY A 38 14.44 12.66 -1.30
C GLY A 38 13.42 13.74 -0.94
N ALA A 39 12.14 13.50 -1.25
CA ALA A 39 11.04 14.43 -0.96
C ALA A 39 10.86 14.78 0.54
N PHE A 40 11.45 14.00 1.43
CA PHE A 40 11.42 14.19 2.87
C PHE A 40 12.77 14.64 3.47
N GLY A 41 13.76 14.99 2.64
CA GLY A 41 15.00 15.60 3.11
C GLY A 41 16.22 14.68 3.12
N ASN A 42 16.16 13.55 2.41
CA ASN A 42 17.38 12.79 2.11
C ASN A 42 18.28 13.63 1.19
N ASN A 43 19.53 13.85 1.60
CA ASN A 43 20.48 14.71 0.88
C ASN A 43 21.17 14.02 -0.31
N ILE A 44 20.99 12.70 -0.47
CA ILE A 44 21.53 11.99 -1.62
C ILE A 44 20.71 12.35 -2.84
N LYS A 45 21.37 13.02 -3.79
CA LYS A 45 20.75 13.45 -5.05
C LYS A 45 20.12 12.26 -5.78
N ASP A 46 18.89 12.43 -6.26
CA ASP A 46 18.14 11.46 -7.08
C ASP A 46 18.04 10.06 -6.43
N ILE A 47 17.91 9.97 -5.11
CA ILE A 47 17.78 8.69 -4.39
C ILE A 47 16.44 8.00 -4.65
N THR A 48 15.35 8.76 -4.81
CA THR A 48 13.98 8.23 -4.99
C THR A 48 13.18 9.00 -6.04
N PRO A 49 13.67 9.15 -7.28
CA PRO A 49 13.11 10.10 -8.25
C PRO A 49 11.63 9.85 -8.58
N HIS A 50 11.18 8.59 -8.57
CA HIS A 50 9.77 8.25 -8.80
C HIS A 50 8.86 8.58 -7.61
N ILE A 51 9.33 8.40 -6.37
CA ILE A 51 8.58 8.80 -5.17
C ILE A 51 8.54 10.33 -5.08
N ASP A 52 9.65 10.99 -5.41
CA ASP A 52 9.76 12.44 -5.39
C ASP A 52 8.80 13.09 -6.40
N ARG A 53 8.66 12.48 -7.58
CA ARG A 53 7.65 12.88 -8.57
C ARG A 53 6.23 12.76 -8.02
N ILE A 54 5.87 11.62 -7.42
CA ILE A 54 4.54 11.43 -6.79
C ILE A 54 4.29 12.49 -5.72
N ALA A 55 5.30 12.78 -4.89
CA ALA A 55 5.20 13.79 -3.85
C ALA A 55 5.06 15.23 -4.40
N SER A 56 5.62 15.52 -5.59
CA SER A 56 5.46 16.82 -6.26
C SER A 56 4.12 17.00 -6.98
N GLU A 57 3.51 15.89 -7.43
CA GLU A 57 2.21 15.87 -8.12
C GLU A 57 1.04 15.74 -7.14
N GLY A 58 1.32 15.43 -5.88
CA GLY A 58 0.33 15.14 -4.84
C GLY A 58 0.49 15.94 -3.56
N THR A 59 0.01 15.36 -2.46
CA THR A 59 0.12 15.94 -1.11
C THR A 59 1.10 15.13 -0.27
N LYS A 60 2.02 15.82 0.41
CA LYS A 60 3.00 15.22 1.32
C LYS A 60 2.73 15.60 2.77
N TYR A 61 2.77 14.61 3.65
CA TYR A 61 2.60 14.79 5.09
C TYR A 61 3.96 14.74 5.78
N LYS A 62 4.42 15.85 6.36
CA LYS A 62 5.70 15.91 7.11
C LYS A 62 5.63 15.24 8.49
N ARG A 63 4.41 14.90 8.94
CA ARG A 63 4.14 14.31 10.25
C ARG A 63 3.08 13.22 10.10
N ALA A 64 3.51 12.08 9.56
CA ALA A 64 2.71 10.87 9.46
C ALA A 64 3.34 9.80 10.36
N TYR A 65 2.55 9.23 11.27
CA TYR A 65 3.02 8.26 12.26
C TYR A 65 2.26 6.96 12.09
N VAL A 66 2.96 5.83 12.18
CA VAL A 66 2.33 4.51 12.19
C VAL A 66 1.64 4.28 13.53
N ALA A 67 0.47 3.63 13.51
CA ALA A 67 -0.25 3.28 14.73
C ALA A 67 0.47 2.18 15.55
N ALA A 68 1.32 1.40 14.89
CA ALA A 68 2.25 0.44 15.51
C ALA A 68 3.54 0.35 14.70
N SER A 69 4.67 0.24 15.40
CA SER A 69 6.00 0.02 14.80
C SER A 69 6.25 -1.47 14.47
N ASN A 70 5.25 -2.14 13.91
CA ASN A 70 5.31 -3.54 13.48
C ASN A 70 4.41 -3.72 12.24
N CYS A 71 4.87 -4.50 11.25
CA CYS A 71 4.28 -4.60 9.92
C CYS A 71 2.81 -5.06 9.93
N ALA A 72 2.49 -6.21 10.52
CA ALA A 72 1.12 -6.74 10.52
C ALA A 72 0.13 -5.83 11.29
N PRO A 73 0.41 -5.39 12.54
CA PRO A 73 -0.47 -4.46 13.24
C PRO A 73 -0.66 -3.11 12.53
N SER A 74 0.38 -2.59 11.88
CA SER A 74 0.30 -1.34 11.11
C SER A 74 -0.58 -1.50 9.87
N ARG A 75 -0.42 -2.59 9.12
CA ARG A 75 -1.23 -2.90 7.94
C ARG A 75 -2.68 -3.14 8.30
N VAL A 76 -2.97 -3.84 9.41
CA VAL A 76 -4.33 -4.01 9.91
C VAL A 76 -4.95 -2.68 10.31
N ALA A 77 -4.20 -1.79 10.97
CA ALA A 77 -4.68 -0.45 11.30
C ALA A 77 -5.05 0.36 10.05
N ILE A 78 -4.24 0.27 8.97
CA ILE A 78 -4.56 0.89 7.68
C ILE A 78 -5.87 0.33 7.10
N GLN A 79 -6.05 -0.99 7.12
CA GLN A 79 -7.23 -1.60 6.50
C GLN A 79 -8.51 -1.40 7.30
N THR A 80 -8.43 -1.38 8.64
CA THR A 80 -9.61 -1.25 9.52
C THR A 80 -9.93 0.20 9.87
N GLY A 81 -8.97 1.11 9.77
CA GLY A 81 -9.08 2.48 10.29
C GLY A 81 -9.08 2.55 11.83
N LEU A 82 -8.77 1.44 12.51
CA LEU A 82 -8.77 1.34 13.97
C LEU A 82 -7.35 1.28 14.51
N TYR A 83 -7.17 1.72 15.76
CA TYR A 83 -5.91 1.44 16.46
C TYR A 83 -5.72 -0.08 16.62
N PRO A 84 -4.47 -0.58 16.63
CA PRO A 84 -4.19 -2.01 16.75
C PRO A 84 -4.96 -2.71 17.88
N GLN A 85 -5.04 -2.10 19.07
CA GLN A 85 -5.77 -2.66 20.22
C GLN A 85 -7.30 -2.76 20.02
N GLN A 86 -7.86 -2.04 19.05
CA GLN A 86 -9.30 -2.05 18.70
C GLN A 86 -9.59 -2.85 17.43
N SER A 87 -8.58 -3.12 16.61
CA SER A 87 -8.73 -3.76 15.29
C SER A 87 -9.15 -5.24 15.32
N GLY A 88 -9.24 -5.83 16.51
CA GLY A 88 -9.34 -7.26 16.69
C GLY A 88 -7.97 -7.93 16.62
N ALA A 89 -7.15 -7.71 15.59
CA ALA A 89 -5.90 -8.44 15.40
C ALA A 89 -4.96 -8.42 16.62
N ARG A 90 -4.37 -9.58 16.96
CA ARG A 90 -3.41 -9.71 18.07
C ARG A 90 -2.01 -9.96 17.52
N GLY A 91 -1.25 -8.89 17.27
CA GLY A 91 0.09 -9.01 16.72
C GLY A 91 0.07 -9.63 15.32
N PHE A 92 0.58 -10.87 15.20
CA PHE A 92 0.59 -11.65 13.95
C PHE A 92 -0.55 -12.68 13.87
N PHE A 93 -1.44 -12.73 14.87
CA PHE A 93 -2.54 -13.69 14.91
C PHE A 93 -3.82 -13.06 14.39
N TYR A 94 -4.48 -13.78 13.47
CA TYR A 94 -5.85 -13.46 13.08
C TYR A 94 -6.81 -13.63 14.25
N ILE A 95 -7.94 -12.93 14.17
CA ILE A 95 -9.09 -13.22 15.01
C ILE A 95 -10.18 -13.91 14.18
N ASN A 96 -10.75 -14.97 14.74
CA ASN A 96 -11.95 -15.64 14.25
C ASN A 96 -13.21 -14.80 14.57
N ASP A 97 -13.22 -13.53 14.18
CA ASP A 97 -14.40 -12.67 14.31
C ASP A 97 -14.50 -11.78 13.08
N ASP A 98 -15.48 -12.10 12.24
CA ASP A 98 -15.73 -11.47 10.95
C ASP A 98 -16.43 -10.11 11.05
N LYS A 99 -16.61 -9.57 12.26
CA LYS A 99 -17.37 -8.34 12.50
C LYS A 99 -16.67 -7.04 12.14
N THR A 100 -15.33 -7.03 12.03
CA THR A 100 -14.61 -5.78 11.76
C THR A 100 -14.55 -5.53 10.25
N PRO A 101 -15.26 -4.51 9.73
CA PRO A 101 -15.13 -4.14 8.32
C PRO A 101 -13.74 -3.60 8.04
N THR A 102 -13.28 -3.78 6.80
CA THR A 102 -12.07 -3.15 6.29
C THR A 102 -12.41 -2.34 5.04
N ILE A 103 -11.54 -1.39 4.68
CA ILE A 103 -11.65 -0.68 3.41
C ILE A 103 -11.78 -1.66 2.22
N ALA A 104 -11.11 -2.82 2.28
CA ALA A 104 -11.24 -3.85 1.24
C ALA A 104 -12.66 -4.45 1.19
N THR A 105 -13.23 -4.85 2.33
CA THR A 105 -14.60 -5.42 2.35
C THR A 105 -15.64 -4.38 1.95
N GLU A 106 -15.49 -3.14 2.41
CA GLU A 106 -16.42 -2.05 2.09
C GLU A 106 -16.37 -1.71 0.60
N LEU A 107 -15.17 -1.55 0.01
CA LEU A 107 -15.04 -1.26 -1.41
C LEU A 107 -15.54 -2.42 -2.29
N LYS A 108 -15.23 -3.67 -1.91
CA LYS A 108 -15.72 -4.86 -2.61
C LYS A 108 -17.25 -4.92 -2.61
N ALA A 109 -17.89 -4.69 -1.46
CA ALA A 109 -19.35 -4.64 -1.35
C ALA A 109 -19.98 -3.53 -2.21
N ASN A 110 -19.22 -2.48 -2.52
CA ASN A 110 -19.62 -1.36 -3.37
C ASN A 110 -19.11 -1.47 -4.83
N GLY A 111 -18.77 -2.68 -5.29
CA GLY A 111 -18.52 -2.97 -6.70
C GLY A 111 -17.09 -2.73 -7.18
N PHE A 112 -16.15 -2.43 -6.28
CA PHE A 112 -14.72 -2.36 -6.63
C PHE A 112 -14.14 -3.76 -6.82
N PHE A 113 -13.27 -3.90 -7.81
CA PHE A 113 -12.38 -5.05 -7.92
C PHE A 113 -11.20 -4.87 -6.96
N THR A 114 -11.08 -5.76 -5.99
CA THR A 114 -10.11 -5.65 -4.90
C THR A 114 -8.90 -6.56 -5.11
N GLY A 115 -7.70 -6.04 -4.89
CA GLY A 115 -6.46 -6.78 -5.10
C GLY A 115 -5.42 -6.53 -4.03
N VAL A 116 -4.62 -7.57 -3.74
CA VAL A 116 -3.42 -7.46 -2.93
C VAL A 116 -2.23 -8.18 -3.57
N ILE A 117 -1.09 -7.50 -3.62
CA ILE A 117 0.18 -8.04 -4.08
C ILE A 117 1.14 -8.09 -2.89
N ASN A 118 1.59 -9.32 -2.59
CA ASN A 118 2.49 -9.67 -1.49
C ASN A 118 1.89 -9.42 -0.09
N LYS A 119 2.41 -10.11 0.94
CA LYS A 119 2.05 -9.88 2.36
C LYS A 119 0.53 -9.82 2.62
N SER A 120 -0.25 -10.64 1.89
CA SER A 120 -1.71 -10.65 2.01
C SER A 120 -2.14 -10.98 3.42
N THR A 121 -1.50 -11.96 4.05
CA THR A 121 -1.77 -12.38 5.43
C THR A 121 -1.63 -11.26 6.46
N ASP A 122 -0.70 -10.33 6.22
CA ASP A 122 -0.41 -9.25 7.15
C ASP A 122 -1.40 -8.08 6.96
N THR A 123 -2.29 -8.16 5.96
CA THR A 123 -3.19 -7.10 5.50
C THR A 123 -4.66 -7.44 5.77
N ASN A 124 -4.96 -8.45 6.60
CA ASN A 124 -6.34 -8.74 7.01
C ASN A 124 -6.41 -9.24 8.46
N PRO A 125 -7.47 -8.88 9.19
CA PRO A 125 -7.65 -9.31 10.57
C PRO A 125 -8.14 -10.76 10.72
N SER A 126 -8.69 -11.38 9.66
CA SER A 126 -9.27 -12.73 9.63
C SER A 126 -8.52 -13.63 8.64
N PRO A 127 -8.42 -14.96 8.83
CA PRO A 127 -7.77 -15.86 7.88
C PRO A 127 -8.50 -15.99 6.54
N ASP A 128 -9.79 -15.62 6.45
CA ASP A 128 -10.56 -15.69 5.20
C ASP A 128 -10.23 -14.52 4.27
N THR A 129 -9.09 -14.64 3.59
CA THR A 129 -8.62 -13.68 2.61
C THR A 129 -9.56 -13.46 1.40
N ASN A 130 -10.47 -14.39 1.07
CA ASN A 130 -11.37 -14.25 -0.08
C ASN A 130 -12.47 -13.21 0.17
N LYS A 131 -12.82 -13.03 1.45
CA LYS A 131 -13.70 -11.95 1.90
C LYS A 131 -13.20 -10.56 1.49
N TYR A 132 -11.88 -10.39 1.44
CA TYR A 132 -11.23 -9.10 1.25
C TYR A 132 -10.76 -8.85 -0.18
N TRP A 133 -10.32 -9.91 -0.89
CA TRP A 133 -9.54 -9.77 -2.12
C TRP A 133 -10.08 -10.66 -3.23
N ASP A 134 -10.43 -10.04 -4.37
CA ASP A 134 -10.75 -10.75 -5.62
C ASP A 134 -9.49 -11.26 -6.31
N PHE A 135 -8.41 -10.47 -6.22
CA PHE A 135 -7.10 -10.80 -6.75
C PHE A 135 -6.06 -10.90 -5.64
N ARG A 136 -5.29 -11.99 -5.64
CA ARG A 136 -4.16 -12.18 -4.72
C ARG A 136 -2.97 -12.68 -5.49
N SER A 137 -1.83 -11.99 -5.36
CA SER A 137 -0.56 -12.44 -5.92
C SER A 137 0.53 -12.36 -4.87
N GLY A 138 1.33 -13.40 -4.76
CA GLY A 138 2.47 -13.47 -3.84
C GLY A 138 3.77 -13.72 -4.59
N PHE A 139 4.87 -13.73 -3.86
CA PHE A 139 6.17 -14.09 -4.38
C PHE A 139 6.73 -15.30 -3.64
N ASN A 140 7.42 -16.16 -4.38
CA ASN A 140 8.15 -17.27 -3.78
C ASN A 140 9.57 -16.84 -3.43
N LYS A 141 10.01 -17.17 -2.21
CA LYS A 141 11.38 -16.98 -1.73
C LYS A 141 11.87 -15.53 -1.94
N VAL A 142 12.90 -15.35 -2.75
CA VAL A 142 13.60 -14.07 -2.97
C VAL A 142 12.98 -13.21 -4.06
N ALA A 143 12.04 -13.74 -4.86
CA ALA A 143 11.41 -12.97 -5.94
C ALA A 143 10.65 -11.73 -5.43
N LYS A 144 10.32 -11.69 -4.13
CA LYS A 144 9.72 -10.53 -3.46
C LYS A 144 10.63 -9.29 -3.40
N TYR A 145 11.93 -9.43 -3.72
CA TYR A 145 12.86 -8.31 -3.83
C TYR A 145 12.92 -7.74 -5.26
N SER A 146 12.19 -8.33 -6.22
CA SER A 146 12.20 -7.89 -7.61
C SER A 146 11.22 -6.75 -7.87
N ALA A 147 11.74 -5.54 -8.12
CA ALA A 147 10.94 -4.41 -8.59
C ALA A 147 10.21 -4.75 -9.91
N LYS A 148 10.89 -5.43 -10.84
CA LYS A 148 10.29 -5.92 -12.09
C LYS A 148 9.12 -6.86 -11.82
N GLY A 149 9.29 -7.79 -10.87
CA GLY A 149 8.26 -8.75 -10.51
C GLY A 149 6.99 -8.09 -9.92
N PHE A 150 7.13 -6.99 -9.17
CA PHE A 150 5.98 -6.19 -8.75
C PHE A 150 5.27 -5.52 -9.93
N GLY A 151 6.03 -5.02 -10.91
CA GLY A 151 5.49 -4.47 -12.15
C GLY A 151 4.68 -5.51 -12.94
N GLU A 152 5.24 -6.70 -13.12
CA GLU A 152 4.57 -7.83 -13.82
C GLU A 152 3.26 -8.22 -13.12
N LYS A 153 3.27 -8.41 -11.79
CA LYS A 153 2.04 -8.74 -11.03
C LYS A 153 0.99 -7.64 -11.04
N SER A 154 1.43 -6.38 -11.06
CA SER A 154 0.52 -5.24 -11.18
C SER A 154 -0.12 -5.21 -12.58
N ALA A 155 0.64 -5.55 -13.62
CA ALA A 155 0.10 -5.68 -14.99
C ALA A 155 -0.93 -6.82 -15.10
N ASP A 156 -0.71 -7.95 -14.42
CA ASP A 156 -1.69 -9.04 -14.34
C ASP A 156 -3.02 -8.55 -13.73
N PHE A 157 -2.94 -7.83 -12.60
CA PHE A 157 -4.12 -7.24 -11.96
C PHE A 157 -4.87 -6.28 -12.90
N PHE A 158 -4.16 -5.32 -13.51
CA PHE A 158 -4.77 -4.35 -14.40
C PHE A 158 -5.37 -4.98 -15.66
N SER A 159 -4.86 -6.13 -16.10
CA SER A 159 -5.44 -6.87 -17.22
C SER A 159 -6.83 -7.42 -16.87
N GLN A 160 -7.06 -7.85 -15.63
CA GLN A 160 -8.38 -8.29 -15.15
C GLN A 160 -9.35 -7.11 -14.97
N VAL A 161 -8.87 -5.99 -14.41
CA VAL A 161 -9.68 -4.77 -14.27
C VAL A 161 -10.20 -4.28 -15.62
N LYS A 162 -9.35 -4.28 -16.66
CA LYS A 162 -9.73 -3.84 -18.02
C LYS A 162 -10.86 -4.69 -18.62
N GLN A 163 -10.87 -5.98 -18.35
CA GLN A 163 -11.91 -6.89 -18.84
C GLN A 163 -13.28 -6.55 -18.22
N ASN A 164 -13.29 -6.25 -16.92
CA ASN A 164 -14.53 -6.08 -16.16
C ASN A 164 -15.03 -4.62 -16.07
N LYS A 165 -14.20 -3.64 -16.46
CA LYS A 165 -14.49 -2.19 -16.39
C LYS A 165 -14.88 -1.68 -15.00
N GLN A 166 -14.51 -2.38 -13.94
CA GLN A 166 -14.79 -2.01 -12.56
C GLN A 166 -13.81 -0.95 -12.05
N PRO A 167 -14.21 -0.08 -11.11
CA PRO A 167 -13.22 0.62 -10.30
C PRO A 167 -12.39 -0.38 -9.50
N PHE A 168 -11.19 -0.01 -9.09
CA PHE A 168 -10.32 -0.92 -8.36
C PHE A 168 -9.77 -0.34 -7.06
N TYR A 169 -9.49 -1.25 -6.13
CA TYR A 169 -8.65 -1.01 -4.97
C TYR A 169 -7.51 -2.03 -4.96
N LEU A 170 -6.28 -1.57 -5.19
CA LEU A 170 -5.10 -2.41 -5.21
C LEU A 170 -4.16 -2.03 -4.08
N VAL A 171 -3.78 -3.01 -3.25
CA VAL A 171 -2.71 -2.88 -2.25
C VAL A 171 -1.45 -3.56 -2.76
N VAL A 172 -0.36 -2.81 -2.88
CA VAL A 172 0.96 -3.33 -3.28
C VAL A 172 1.91 -3.22 -2.10
N ASN A 173 2.31 -4.38 -1.56
CA ASN A 173 3.16 -4.47 -0.37
C ASN A 173 4.61 -4.78 -0.77
N ILE A 174 5.39 -3.73 -1.06
CA ILE A 174 6.81 -3.84 -1.43
C ILE A 174 7.60 -4.41 -0.24
N ALA A 175 8.39 -5.46 -0.49
CA ALA A 175 9.14 -6.14 0.56
C ALA A 175 10.50 -5.47 0.85
N ASP A 176 11.15 -4.89 -0.15
CA ASP A 176 12.39 -4.13 0.05
C ASP A 176 12.06 -2.79 0.75
N PRO A 177 12.85 -2.30 1.72
CA PRO A 177 14.15 -2.80 2.19
C PRO A 177 14.11 -3.75 3.40
N HIS A 178 13.02 -4.48 3.66
CA HIS A 178 12.99 -5.44 4.77
C HIS A 178 14.04 -6.53 4.61
N LYS A 179 14.79 -6.77 5.69
CA LYS A 179 15.91 -7.72 5.75
C LYS A 179 15.60 -9.11 5.16
N PRO A 180 16.62 -9.82 4.65
CA PRO A 180 18.00 -9.35 4.51
C PRO A 180 18.18 -8.36 3.35
N ASN A 181 19.11 -7.44 3.49
CA ASN A 181 19.37 -6.38 2.50
C ASN A 181 20.35 -6.87 1.43
N PHE A 182 20.33 -6.24 0.26
CA PHE A 182 21.32 -6.51 -0.79
C PHE A 182 22.76 -6.49 -0.26
N ASN A 183 23.58 -7.47 -0.65
CA ASN A 183 24.95 -7.70 -0.17
C ASN A 183 25.11 -8.07 1.33
N ASP A 184 24.02 -8.32 2.08
CA ASP A 184 24.13 -8.95 3.40
C ASP A 184 24.45 -10.45 3.26
N PRO A 185 25.32 -11.05 4.09
CA PRO A 185 25.64 -12.49 3.98
C PRO A 185 24.41 -13.40 3.98
N LYS A 186 23.33 -13.04 4.69
CA LYS A 186 22.08 -13.82 4.67
C LYS A 186 21.29 -13.63 3.38
N ALA A 187 21.36 -12.45 2.74
CA ALA A 187 20.77 -12.22 1.42
C ALA A 187 21.51 -13.05 0.36
N THR A 188 22.85 -12.99 0.36
CA THR A 188 23.71 -13.74 -0.54
C THR A 188 23.47 -15.24 -0.41
N ASN A 189 23.48 -15.78 0.82
CA ASN A 189 23.23 -17.20 1.07
C ASN A 189 21.83 -17.66 0.64
N LYS A 190 20.86 -16.75 0.58
CA LYS A 190 19.50 -17.04 0.11
C LYS A 190 19.31 -16.78 -1.39
N GLY A 191 20.33 -16.26 -2.08
CA GLY A 191 20.29 -15.88 -3.49
C GLY A 191 19.45 -14.64 -3.79
N ALA A 192 19.30 -13.73 -2.82
CA ALA A 192 18.49 -12.51 -3.00
C ALA A 192 19.19 -11.44 -3.84
N ASP A 193 20.53 -11.48 -3.92
CA ASP A 193 21.34 -10.48 -4.63
C ASP A 193 21.16 -10.50 -6.16
N VAL A 194 20.41 -11.45 -6.71
CA VAL A 194 19.97 -11.42 -8.12
C VAL A 194 19.06 -10.22 -8.43
N HIS A 195 18.55 -9.54 -7.40
CA HIS A 195 17.74 -8.33 -7.50
C HIS A 195 18.52 -7.13 -6.97
N ALA A 196 19.51 -6.67 -7.74
CA ALA A 196 20.32 -5.51 -7.38
C ALA A 196 19.51 -4.20 -7.38
N PRO A 197 19.83 -3.25 -6.48
CA PRO A 197 19.25 -1.91 -6.52
C PRO A 197 19.69 -1.18 -7.80
N SER A 198 18.89 -0.20 -8.23
CA SER A 198 19.22 0.64 -9.40
C SER A 198 20.47 1.49 -9.20
N ARG A 199 20.85 1.75 -7.94
CA ARG A 199 22.06 2.46 -7.54
C ARG A 199 22.58 1.88 -6.24
N ILE A 200 23.89 1.68 -6.17
CA ILE A 200 24.61 1.36 -4.93
C ILE A 200 25.15 2.68 -4.39
N ILE A 201 24.85 2.97 -3.12
CA ILE A 201 25.31 4.18 -2.42
C ILE A 201 26.62 3.88 -1.71
N ALA A 202 27.66 4.66 -1.97
CA ALA A 202 28.93 4.57 -1.26
C ALA A 202 28.82 5.16 0.15
N GLU A 203 29.65 4.67 1.07
CA GLU A 203 29.69 5.17 2.45
C GLU A 203 29.97 6.68 2.50
N SER A 204 30.82 7.20 1.61
CA SER A 204 31.13 8.63 1.50
C SER A 204 29.96 9.51 1.06
N GLU A 205 28.89 8.92 0.51
CA GLU A 205 27.67 9.62 0.11
C GLU A 205 26.64 9.68 1.25
N VAL A 206 26.82 8.89 2.31
CA VAL A 206 25.87 8.80 3.43
C VAL A 206 26.31 9.72 4.55
N THR A 207 25.44 10.65 4.94
CA THR A 207 25.63 11.41 6.17
C THR A 207 25.16 10.55 7.35
N ILE A 208 26.09 10.06 8.17
CA ILE A 208 25.76 9.35 9.42
C ILE A 208 25.54 10.40 10.52
N PRO A 209 24.34 10.50 11.13
CA PRO A 209 24.12 11.42 12.23
C PRO A 209 25.08 11.14 13.39
N SER A 210 25.61 12.21 14.00
CA SER A 210 26.64 12.11 15.05
C SER A 210 26.20 11.26 16.25
N PHE A 211 24.90 11.25 16.59
CA PHE A 211 24.36 10.44 17.68
C PHE A 211 24.37 8.93 17.43
N TYR A 212 24.55 8.46 16.19
CA TYR A 212 24.79 7.03 15.92
C TYR A 212 26.25 6.64 16.14
N LEU A 213 27.19 7.60 16.07
CA LEU A 213 28.62 7.36 16.27
C LEU A 213 28.98 7.31 17.76
N SER A 214 28.17 7.91 18.64
CA SER A 214 28.40 7.90 20.10
C SER A 214 28.16 6.56 20.78
N PHE A 215 27.53 5.58 20.11
CA PHE A 215 27.30 4.23 20.65
C PHE A 215 28.41 3.23 20.27
N ARG A 216 29.47 3.67 19.58
CA ARG A 216 30.63 2.85 19.19
C ARG A 216 31.90 3.15 20.00
N GLN A 217 31.79 3.90 21.09
CA GLN A 217 32.89 4.12 22.06
C GLN A 217 32.67 3.29 23.31
#